data_AF-U5HE38-F1
#
_entry.id   AF-U5HE38-F1
#
_cell.length_a   1.000
_cell.length_b   1.000
_cell.length_c   1.000
_cell.angle_alpha   90.00
_cell.angle_beta   90.00
_cell.angle_gamma   90.00
#
_symmetry.space_group_name_H-M   'P 1'
#
loop_
_entity.id
_entity.type
_entity.pdbx_description
1 polymer ?
#
loop_
_entity_poly.entity_id
_entity_poly.type
_entity_poly.pdbx_seq_one_letter_code
_entity_poly.pdbx_strand_id
1 'polypeptide(L)'
;MPPAATPELLAAEPGGPKHHWSLDVAFPVYAMAFIDDETIVLGGGGGSSRTGVKNRLSMHKIDLEKRQFHLKTEYDLSKTEDAPMTIVVLPETKSLVAGINSDAQTLARGKNENLRVFTYSDKEIIYQKRKQILRSTLEDHYQKVTAFARTKPYLHMIALGSTDSQFSVLTFPELQEVLPTIEYDGDEMFDVDFHDDATMVLGASANKLCIWPTQVPEDKFEPLSALQVIERPTVAPHSSCTFRAAKFGRKLTKDHIYTIVNSTPKVRSRKPGKNDKKSFVSVWDAKEWKLKKTRTVSMKPITAFDISSDGTMLAYGSSDLSVGVLDAQTLRPIVTILSAHGFPVTSLQFSPSGHLVVSGSADNSVRIIHVPPRDKRGTEGRGWKMGLVWTLVVLGLAIWIQGVWFGQGGEGGGGEGEGGGGGHVGLEGDEMRSRAGVVILCCIVFHFFPVLHQKVLYPIQVMSSPPNLLAGYPASVKVGGVRHADLSSSPPKHLHFNPSSSTPGGGVKRRTSMSKPCAGAAQETEQGAKEGGTRDFEGR
;
A
#
# COMPACT_ATOMS: atom_id res chain seq x y z
N MET A 1 37.64 8.33 -3.71
CA MET A 1 37.18 9.68 -3.32
C MET A 1 36.51 9.55 -1.95
N PRO A 2 36.65 10.52 -1.03
CA PRO A 2 35.76 10.56 0.12
C PRO A 2 34.31 10.64 -0.37
N PRO A 3 33.35 9.98 0.29
CA PRO A 3 31.95 10.12 -0.06
C PRO A 3 31.58 11.60 -0.01
N ALA A 4 30.89 12.09 -1.05
CA ALA A 4 30.37 13.45 -1.07
C ALA A 4 29.42 13.63 0.14
N ALA A 5 29.53 14.77 0.82
CA ALA A 5 28.57 15.12 1.86
C ALA A 5 27.18 15.22 1.24
N THR A 6 26.15 14.73 1.94
CA THR A 6 24.77 14.94 1.50
C THR A 6 24.51 16.45 1.46
N PRO A 7 23.96 16.98 0.36
CA PRO A 7 23.60 18.39 0.30
C PRO A 7 22.62 18.72 1.44
N GLU A 8 22.86 19.83 2.14
CA GLU A 8 21.96 20.31 3.19
C GLU A 8 20.57 20.66 2.62
N LEU A 9 20.54 21.04 1.35
CA LEU A 9 19.33 21.36 0.60
C LEU A 9 19.33 20.59 -0.72
N LEU A 10 18.25 19.87 -0.96
CA LEU A 10 17.94 19.26 -2.25
C LEU A 10 16.69 19.95 -2.80
N ALA A 11 16.74 20.40 -4.05
CA ALA A 11 15.62 21.07 -4.71
C ALA A 11 15.25 20.33 -5.99
N ALA A 12 13.96 20.21 -6.25
CA ALA A 12 13.47 19.67 -7.52
C ALA A 12 13.84 20.59 -8.69
N GLU A 13 14.04 19.98 -9.86
CA GLU A 13 14.27 20.72 -11.10
C GLU A 13 13.15 21.76 -11.36
N PRO A 14 13.51 23.01 -11.72
CA PRO A 14 12.54 24.05 -12.04
C PRO A 14 11.60 23.63 -13.17
N GLY A 15 10.33 24.04 -13.10
CA GLY A 15 9.35 23.77 -14.16
C GLY A 15 8.76 22.36 -14.18
N GLY A 16 9.11 21.49 -13.21
CA GLY A 16 8.51 20.17 -13.07
C GLY A 16 7.00 20.19 -12.71
N PRO A 17 6.34 19.02 -12.72
CA PRO A 17 4.93 18.88 -12.39
C PRO A 17 4.58 19.45 -11.01
N LYS A 18 3.41 20.08 -10.87
CA LYS A 18 3.00 20.72 -9.60
C LYS A 18 2.62 19.71 -8.51
N HIS A 19 2.09 18.56 -8.89
CA HIS A 19 1.51 17.58 -7.96
C HIS A 19 2.48 16.45 -7.58
N HIS A 20 3.63 16.36 -8.22
CA HIS A 20 4.69 15.43 -7.84
C HIS A 20 6.05 15.89 -8.36
N TRP A 21 7.11 15.51 -7.68
CA TRP A 21 8.47 15.89 -8.03
C TRP A 21 9.46 14.89 -7.42
N SER A 22 10.70 14.92 -7.89
CA SER A 22 11.73 13.95 -7.50
C SER A 22 12.99 14.66 -7.05
N LEU A 23 13.74 14.00 -6.16
CA LEU A 23 15.07 14.39 -5.74
C LEU A 23 15.99 13.18 -5.81
N ASP A 24 17.27 13.42 -6.06
CA ASP A 24 18.36 12.46 -5.81
C ASP A 24 18.89 12.70 -4.39
N VAL A 25 18.80 11.68 -3.53
CA VAL A 25 19.28 11.73 -2.14
C VAL A 25 20.68 11.15 -1.97
N ALA A 26 21.39 10.88 -3.08
CA ALA A 26 22.78 10.43 -3.16
C ALA A 26 23.10 9.03 -2.60
N PHE A 27 22.09 8.25 -2.19
CA PHE A 27 22.25 6.84 -1.82
C PHE A 27 21.00 6.02 -2.16
N PRO A 28 21.13 4.71 -2.43
CA PRO A 28 19.99 3.83 -2.70
C PRO A 28 19.02 3.83 -1.50
N VAL A 29 17.75 4.10 -1.74
CA VAL A 29 16.73 4.10 -0.68
C VAL A 29 16.07 2.73 -0.64
N TYR A 30 16.03 2.09 0.53
CA TYR A 30 15.37 0.78 0.73
C TYR A 30 14.23 0.84 1.73
N ALA A 31 14.25 1.81 2.65
CA ALA A 31 13.23 1.99 3.65
C ALA A 31 12.96 3.47 3.92
N MET A 32 11.76 3.78 4.40
CA MET A 32 11.40 5.13 4.83
C MET A 32 10.31 5.11 5.90
N ALA A 33 10.29 6.16 6.71
CA ALA A 33 9.26 6.38 7.72
C ALA A 33 8.98 7.88 7.91
N PHE A 34 7.73 8.29 7.79
CA PHE A 34 7.27 9.62 8.19
C PHE A 34 7.22 9.75 9.72
N ILE A 35 7.83 10.82 10.24
CA ILE A 35 7.69 11.25 11.63
C ILE A 35 6.39 12.05 11.80
N ASP A 36 6.16 12.98 10.88
CA ASP A 36 4.97 13.82 10.77
C ASP A 36 4.70 14.11 9.28
N ASP A 37 3.79 15.03 8.95
CA ASP A 37 3.47 15.34 7.55
C ASP A 37 4.55 16.10 6.78
N GLU A 38 5.56 16.64 7.48
CA GLU A 38 6.64 17.43 6.90
C GLU A 38 8.01 16.79 7.10
N THR A 39 8.13 15.73 7.90
CA THR A 39 9.43 15.16 8.26
C THR A 39 9.46 13.67 7.96
N ILE A 40 10.46 13.26 7.19
CA ILE A 40 10.65 11.87 6.78
C ILE A 40 12.07 11.40 7.10
N VAL A 41 12.20 10.15 7.52
CA VAL A 41 13.49 9.46 7.61
C VAL A 41 13.61 8.49 6.46
N LEU A 42 14.76 8.53 5.80
CA LEU A 42 15.15 7.62 4.73
C LEU A 42 16.24 6.67 5.24
N GLY A 43 16.18 5.42 4.81
CA GLY A 43 17.17 4.40 5.11
C GLY A 43 17.66 3.73 3.85
N GLY A 44 18.97 3.52 3.78
CA GLY A 44 19.55 2.71 2.73
C GLY A 44 21.05 2.91 2.62
N GLY A 45 21.60 2.64 1.44
CA GLY A 45 23.03 2.75 1.16
C GLY A 45 23.57 1.73 0.15
N GLY A 46 24.89 1.65 0.04
CA GLY A 46 25.59 0.76 -0.89
C GLY A 46 25.73 -0.70 -0.41
N GLY A 47 25.16 -1.04 0.75
CA GLY A 47 25.36 -2.33 1.42
C GLY A 47 26.76 -2.46 2.02
N SER A 48 27.18 -3.68 2.37
CA SER A 48 28.54 -3.97 2.88
C SER A 48 29.63 -3.90 1.79
N SER A 49 29.25 -3.64 0.55
CA SER A 49 30.13 -3.59 -0.61
C SER A 49 31.02 -2.33 -0.60
N ARG A 50 32.26 -2.43 -1.10
CA ARG A 50 33.23 -1.31 -1.15
C ARG A 50 32.91 -0.28 -2.26
N THR A 51 31.65 0.04 -2.48
CA THR A 51 31.18 1.01 -3.49
C THR A 51 31.54 2.45 -3.12
N GLY A 52 31.83 2.72 -1.84
CA GLY A 52 32.11 4.06 -1.33
C GLY A 52 30.86 4.85 -0.93
N VAL A 53 29.66 4.30 -1.19
CA VAL A 53 28.38 4.84 -0.71
C VAL A 53 28.14 4.35 0.72
N LYS A 54 27.89 5.27 1.66
CA LYS A 54 27.64 4.91 3.06
C LYS A 54 26.24 4.36 3.25
N ASN A 55 26.10 3.42 4.18
CA ASN A 55 24.82 3.01 4.73
C ASN A 55 24.42 4.02 5.81
N ARG A 56 23.15 4.47 5.80
CA ARG A 56 22.73 5.55 6.70
C ARG A 56 21.22 5.60 6.93
N LEU A 57 20.89 6.34 7.98
CA LEU A 57 19.59 6.92 8.23
C LEU A 57 19.70 8.44 7.99
N SER A 58 18.83 9.01 7.18
CA SER A 58 18.87 10.43 6.82
C SER A 58 17.49 11.07 6.99
N MET A 59 17.41 12.05 7.89
CA MET A 59 16.16 12.73 8.24
C MET A 59 16.06 14.05 7.49
N HIS A 60 14.93 14.26 6.82
CA HIS A 60 14.69 15.43 6.00
C HIS A 60 13.36 16.07 6.35
N LYS A 61 13.35 17.42 6.36
CA LYS A 61 12.13 18.20 6.31
C LYS A 61 11.75 18.48 4.86
N ILE A 62 10.49 18.27 4.53
CA ILE A 62 9.87 18.46 3.23
C ILE A 62 9.29 19.88 3.18
N ASP A 63 9.80 20.71 2.28
CA ASP A 63 9.16 21.96 1.89
C ASP A 63 8.40 21.71 0.58
N LEU A 64 7.08 21.54 0.68
CA LEU A 64 6.23 21.24 -0.47
C LEU A 64 6.11 22.42 -1.44
N GLU A 65 6.10 23.65 -0.93
CA GLU A 65 5.92 24.85 -1.75
C GLU A 65 7.15 25.07 -2.63
N LYS A 66 8.34 24.94 -2.04
CA LYS A 66 9.62 25.07 -2.74
C LYS A 66 10.09 23.78 -3.40
N ARG A 67 9.41 22.66 -3.14
CA ARG A 67 9.76 21.31 -3.63
C ARG A 67 11.18 20.92 -3.25
N GLN A 68 11.44 21.00 -1.95
CA GLN A 68 12.76 20.87 -1.38
C GLN A 68 12.77 19.86 -0.24
N PHE A 69 13.90 19.17 -0.08
CA PHE A 69 14.27 18.51 1.16
C PHE A 69 15.35 19.34 1.84
N HIS A 70 15.12 19.65 3.10
CA HIS A 70 16.10 20.21 4.02
C HIS A 70 16.62 19.08 4.89
N LEU A 71 17.90 18.77 4.79
CA LEU A 71 18.54 17.79 5.64
C LEU A 71 18.51 18.28 7.10
N LYS A 72 17.96 17.48 8.00
CA LYS A 72 17.94 17.76 9.45
C LYS A 72 19.15 17.13 10.12
N THR A 73 19.36 15.84 9.90
CA THR A 73 20.46 15.07 10.49
C THR A 73 20.65 13.75 9.76
N GLU A 74 21.85 13.19 9.88
CA GLU A 74 22.17 11.85 9.43
C GLU A 74 22.76 11.01 10.56
N TYR A 75 22.58 9.70 10.44
CA TYR A 75 23.33 8.70 11.19
C TYR A 75 23.98 7.76 10.18
N ASP A 76 25.29 7.89 10.02
CA ASP A 76 26.07 6.98 9.18
C ASP A 76 26.37 5.69 9.96
N LEU A 77 26.07 4.56 9.33
CA LEU A 77 26.42 3.24 9.83
C LEU A 77 27.91 2.97 9.61
N SER A 78 28.43 1.97 10.32
CA SER A 78 29.79 1.51 10.07
C SER A 78 29.91 0.98 8.62
N LYS A 79 31.12 1.09 8.04
CA LYS A 79 31.37 0.66 6.64
C LYS A 79 31.15 -0.84 6.40
N THR A 80 31.01 -1.61 7.47
CA THR A 80 30.92 -3.07 7.45
C THR A 80 29.52 -3.57 7.79
N GLU A 81 28.66 -2.73 8.36
CA GLU A 81 27.26 -3.05 8.58
C GLU A 81 26.46 -2.90 7.29
N ASP A 82 25.36 -3.64 7.18
CA ASP A 82 24.51 -3.63 6.00
C ASP A 82 23.61 -2.38 5.94
N ALA A 83 22.93 -2.19 4.81
CA ALA A 83 21.96 -1.11 4.65
C ALA A 83 20.69 -1.35 5.49
N PRO A 84 20.02 -0.30 5.98
CA PRO A 84 18.68 -0.42 6.56
C PRO A 84 17.68 -0.94 5.54
N MET A 85 17.04 -2.09 5.85
CA MET A 85 16.07 -2.75 4.96
C MET A 85 14.62 -2.45 5.35
N THR A 86 14.39 -2.01 6.58
CA THR A 86 13.07 -1.57 7.06
C THR A 86 13.26 -0.50 8.13
N ILE A 87 12.35 0.47 8.19
CA ILE A 87 12.33 1.55 9.19
C ILE A 87 10.89 1.76 9.62
N VAL A 88 10.68 1.92 10.92
CA VAL A 88 9.44 2.44 11.50
C VAL A 88 9.78 3.47 12.57
N VAL A 89 8.87 4.42 12.79
CA VAL A 89 9.01 5.43 13.84
C VAL A 89 7.79 5.41 14.74
N LEU A 90 8.02 5.75 16.02
CA LEU A 90 6.98 5.97 17.02
C LEU A 90 7.15 7.41 17.55
N PRO A 91 6.46 8.40 16.95
CA PRO A 91 6.63 9.81 17.28
C PRO A 91 6.37 10.15 18.75
N GLU A 92 5.44 9.46 19.39
CA GLU A 92 5.07 9.66 20.80
C GLU A 92 6.26 9.51 21.75
N THR A 93 7.19 8.61 21.42
CA THR A 93 8.40 8.36 22.21
C THR A 93 9.67 8.86 21.52
N LYS A 94 9.54 9.51 20.35
CA LYS A 94 10.65 9.89 19.46
C LYS A 94 11.61 8.74 19.18
N SER A 95 11.03 7.54 19.00
CA SER A 95 11.78 6.33 18.73
C SER A 95 11.78 6.02 17.24
N LEU A 96 12.92 5.53 16.75
CA LEU A 96 13.08 4.98 15.42
C LEU A 96 13.63 3.56 15.54
N VAL A 97 13.07 2.64 14.77
CA VAL A 97 13.50 1.24 14.74
C VAL A 97 13.84 0.88 13.31
N ALA A 98 14.99 0.26 13.10
CA ALA A 98 15.48 -0.15 11.80
C ALA A 98 15.93 -1.63 11.80
N GLY A 99 15.68 -2.32 10.70
CA GLY A 99 16.25 -3.64 10.43
C GLY A 99 17.57 -3.50 9.67
N ILE A 100 18.68 -3.79 10.35
CA ILE A 100 20.04 -3.63 9.84
C ILE A 100 20.87 -4.84 10.26
N ASN A 101 21.27 -5.67 9.31
CA ASN A 101 22.12 -6.83 9.61
C ASN A 101 23.46 -6.40 10.22
N SER A 102 23.96 -7.24 11.15
CA SER A 102 25.31 -7.09 11.68
C SER A 102 26.35 -7.26 10.56
N ASP A 103 27.57 -6.78 10.80
CA ASP A 103 28.68 -7.00 9.89
C ASP A 103 29.02 -8.49 9.71
N ALA A 104 29.67 -8.82 8.59
CA ALA A 104 30.03 -10.20 8.24
C ALA A 104 30.84 -10.94 9.33
N GLN A 105 31.70 -10.23 10.08
CA GLN A 105 32.50 -10.86 11.14
C GLN A 105 31.63 -11.22 12.35
N THR A 106 30.67 -10.37 12.70
CA THR A 106 29.70 -10.63 13.77
C THR A 106 28.74 -11.75 13.36
N LEU A 107 28.27 -11.75 12.11
CA LEU A 107 27.45 -12.84 11.53
C LEU A 107 28.18 -14.19 11.59
N ALA A 108 29.46 -14.23 11.21
CA ALA A 108 30.29 -15.44 11.27
C ALA A 108 30.45 -16.00 12.69
N ARG A 109 30.24 -15.19 13.73
CA ARG A 109 30.23 -15.61 15.15
C ARG A 109 28.85 -16.06 15.64
N GLY A 110 27.89 -16.21 14.73
CA GLY A 110 26.54 -16.66 15.06
C GLY A 110 25.62 -15.55 15.59
N LYS A 111 26.01 -14.28 15.47
CA LYS A 111 25.23 -13.14 15.97
C LYS A 111 24.73 -12.26 14.84
N ASN A 112 23.41 -12.09 14.76
CA ASN A 112 22.77 -11.10 13.89
C ASN A 112 21.87 -10.20 14.71
N GLU A 113 22.41 -9.10 15.24
CA GLU A 113 21.66 -8.17 16.10
C GLU A 113 20.87 -7.18 15.22
N ASN A 114 19.99 -7.74 14.40
CA ASN A 114 19.39 -7.07 13.25
C ASN A 114 18.40 -5.96 13.62
N LEU A 115 17.73 -6.06 14.77
CA LEU A 115 16.79 -5.05 15.22
C LEU A 115 17.55 -3.93 15.92
N ARG A 116 17.59 -2.73 15.34
CA ARG A 116 18.28 -1.56 15.89
C ARG A 116 17.27 -0.50 16.32
N VAL A 117 17.41 -0.02 17.56
CA VAL A 117 16.58 1.04 18.14
C VAL A 117 17.41 2.29 18.30
N PHE A 118 16.82 3.41 17.88
CA PHE A 118 17.37 4.75 17.95
C PHE A 118 16.33 5.67 18.58
N THR A 119 16.79 6.76 19.18
CA THR A 119 15.97 7.94 19.45
C THR A 119 16.33 9.04 18.47
N TYR A 120 15.45 10.00 18.25
CA TYR A 120 15.75 11.11 17.37
C TYR A 120 15.28 12.46 17.91
N SER A 121 15.94 13.50 17.42
CA SER A 121 15.56 14.90 17.54
C SER A 121 15.81 15.62 16.23
N ASP A 122 15.42 16.89 16.13
CA ASP A 122 15.75 17.75 14.98
C ASP A 122 17.24 17.88 14.69
N LYS A 123 18.11 17.56 15.66
CA LYS A 123 19.57 17.74 15.57
C LYS A 123 20.36 16.45 15.34
N GLU A 124 19.83 15.32 15.81
CA GLU A 124 20.58 14.07 15.82
C GLU A 124 19.66 12.85 15.90
N ILE A 125 20.18 11.73 15.36
CA ILE A 125 19.66 10.39 15.57
C ILE A 125 20.69 9.68 16.46
N ILE A 126 20.23 9.10 17.57
CA ILE A 126 21.08 8.52 18.61
C ILE A 126 20.77 7.03 18.72
N TYR A 127 21.79 6.18 18.55
CA TYR A 127 21.66 4.75 18.79
C TYR A 127 21.38 4.45 20.27
N GLN A 128 20.44 3.53 20.52
CA GLN A 128 20.06 3.13 21.88
C GLN A 128 20.43 1.68 22.16
N LYS A 129 19.88 0.74 21.39
CA LYS A 129 20.05 -0.69 21.65
C LYS A 129 19.77 -1.55 20.42
N ARG A 130 20.08 -2.83 20.55
CA ARG A 130 19.87 -3.83 19.52
C ARG A 130 19.36 -5.15 20.09
N LYS A 131 18.67 -5.93 19.25
CA LYS A 131 18.22 -7.28 19.57
C LYS A 131 18.38 -8.18 18.34
N GLN A 132 18.81 -9.42 18.58
CA GLN A 132 18.78 -10.46 17.55
C GLN A 132 17.39 -11.07 17.47
N ILE A 133 16.81 -11.04 16.28
CA ILE A 133 15.50 -11.62 15.98
C ILE A 133 15.65 -12.75 14.95
N LEU A 134 16.55 -12.58 13.97
CA LEU A 134 16.85 -13.62 13.00
C LEU A 134 17.59 -14.78 13.66
N ARG A 135 17.22 -15.99 13.26
CA ARG A 135 17.92 -17.22 13.68
C ARG A 135 19.07 -17.51 12.74
N SER A 136 18.86 -17.24 11.45
CA SER A 136 19.89 -17.45 10.44
C SER A 136 21.00 -16.41 10.54
N THR A 137 22.21 -16.87 10.21
CA THR A 137 23.44 -16.08 10.21
C THR A 137 24.03 -15.94 8.81
N LEU A 138 23.30 -16.41 7.77
CA LEU A 138 23.67 -16.20 6.38
C LEU A 138 23.36 -14.74 5.99
N GLU A 139 24.27 -14.13 5.24
CA GLU A 139 24.17 -12.72 4.81
C GLU A 139 22.93 -12.44 3.96
N ASP A 140 22.42 -13.43 3.25
CA ASP A 140 21.23 -13.30 2.39
C ASP A 140 19.94 -13.11 3.19
N HIS A 141 19.93 -13.43 4.50
CA HIS A 141 18.76 -13.27 5.33
C HIS A 141 18.78 -11.96 6.11
N TYR A 142 17.68 -11.22 6.04
CA TYR A 142 17.51 -9.93 6.70
C TYR A 142 16.10 -9.75 7.26
N GLN A 143 15.96 -8.77 8.15
CA GLN A 143 14.66 -8.29 8.62
C GLN A 143 13.98 -7.51 7.50
N LYS A 144 12.92 -8.10 6.94
CA LYS A 144 12.29 -7.63 5.71
C LYS A 144 11.19 -6.60 5.98
N VAL A 145 10.45 -6.79 7.06
CA VAL A 145 9.30 -5.94 7.40
C VAL A 145 9.20 -5.70 8.89
N THR A 146 8.67 -4.54 9.24
CA THR A 146 8.46 -4.12 10.63
C THR A 146 7.26 -3.18 10.68
N ALA A 147 6.42 -3.32 11.69
CA ALA A 147 5.26 -2.46 11.89
C ALA A 147 5.02 -2.24 13.38
N PHE A 148 4.74 -1.00 13.76
CA PHE A 148 4.15 -0.69 15.07
C PHE A 148 2.64 -0.89 15.04
N ALA A 149 2.08 -1.30 16.18
CA ALA A 149 0.67 -1.09 16.45
C ALA A 149 0.37 0.41 16.52
N ARG A 150 -0.80 0.84 16.03
CA ARG A 150 -1.10 2.26 15.73
C ARG A 150 -2.15 2.88 16.64
N THR A 151 -2.77 2.11 17.52
CA THR A 151 -3.93 2.57 18.30
C THR A 151 -3.63 2.43 19.78
N LYS A 152 -3.84 3.51 20.53
CA LYS A 152 -3.72 3.51 21.99
C LYS A 152 -4.77 2.57 22.62
N PRO A 153 -4.45 1.86 23.71
CA PRO A 153 -3.19 1.90 24.48
C PRO A 153 -2.07 1.01 23.90
N TYR A 154 -2.29 0.34 22.78
CA TYR A 154 -1.41 -0.71 22.25
C TYR A 154 -0.22 -0.22 21.42
N LEU A 155 0.12 1.08 21.47
CA LEU A 155 1.29 1.64 20.75
C LEU A 155 2.64 1.00 21.14
N HIS A 156 2.64 0.20 22.20
CA HIS A 156 3.79 -0.50 22.77
C HIS A 156 4.03 -1.89 22.17
N MET A 157 3.51 -2.19 20.99
CA MET A 157 3.78 -3.46 20.29
C MET A 157 4.41 -3.23 18.93
N ILE A 158 5.40 -4.07 18.61
CA ILE A 158 6.10 -4.08 17.32
C ILE A 158 6.12 -5.50 16.75
N ALA A 159 5.68 -5.64 15.50
CA ALA A 159 5.71 -6.89 14.76
C ALA A 159 6.84 -6.86 13.73
N LEU A 160 7.54 -7.98 13.58
CA LEU A 160 8.70 -8.11 12.72
C LEU A 160 8.58 -9.37 11.87
N GLY A 161 9.00 -9.27 10.62
CA GLY A 161 9.07 -10.40 9.68
C GLY A 161 10.43 -10.41 8.98
N SER A 162 10.93 -11.61 8.73
CA SER A 162 12.26 -11.85 8.16
C SER A 162 12.19 -12.75 6.93
N THR A 163 13.29 -12.78 6.17
CA THR A 163 13.46 -13.71 5.05
C THR A 163 13.82 -15.14 5.48
N ASP A 164 14.21 -15.39 6.73
CA ASP A 164 14.41 -16.75 7.28
C ASP A 164 13.16 -17.25 8.01
N SER A 165 11.99 -16.79 7.56
CA SER A 165 10.66 -17.27 7.97
C SER A 165 10.30 -16.99 9.43
N GLN A 166 11.05 -16.14 10.13
CA GLN A 166 10.74 -15.75 11.50
C GLN A 166 9.72 -14.60 11.51
N PHE A 167 8.66 -14.78 12.29
CA PHE A 167 7.69 -13.76 12.65
C PHE A 167 7.67 -13.58 14.17
N SER A 168 7.92 -12.37 14.64
CA SER A 168 7.99 -12.05 16.07
C SER A 168 7.13 -10.84 16.40
N VAL A 169 6.48 -10.87 17.56
CA VAL A 169 5.75 -9.73 18.12
C VAL A 169 6.33 -9.41 19.47
N LEU A 170 6.79 -8.18 19.66
CA LEU A 170 7.50 -7.75 20.86
C LEU A 170 6.82 -6.54 21.52
N THR A 171 7.04 -6.39 22.82
CA THR A 171 6.76 -5.15 23.53
C THR A 171 7.75 -4.06 23.14
N PHE A 172 7.37 -2.80 23.31
CA PHE A 172 8.22 -1.65 23.06
C PHE A 172 8.04 -0.59 24.16
N PRO A 173 9.14 -0.10 24.77
CA PRO A 173 10.53 -0.24 24.31
C PRO A 173 11.27 -1.49 24.79
N GLU A 174 10.73 -2.33 25.67
CA GLU A 174 11.48 -3.40 26.36
C GLU A 174 11.94 -4.53 25.43
N LEU A 175 11.30 -4.71 24.27
CA LEU A 175 11.58 -5.77 23.29
C LEU A 175 11.39 -7.19 23.88
N GLN A 176 10.43 -7.38 24.78
CA GLN A 176 10.06 -8.70 25.30
C GLN A 176 9.07 -9.37 24.35
N GLU A 177 9.12 -10.69 24.23
CA GLU A 177 8.20 -11.43 23.37
C GLU A 177 6.77 -11.34 23.90
N VAL A 178 5.85 -10.88 23.06
CA VAL A 178 4.40 -10.90 23.32
C VAL A 178 3.82 -12.24 22.90
N LEU A 179 4.30 -12.75 21.77
CA LEU A 179 3.98 -14.06 21.22
C LEU A 179 5.28 -14.85 21.07
N PRO A 180 5.26 -16.19 21.21
CA PRO A 180 6.40 -17.01 20.81
C PRO A 180 6.75 -16.72 19.35
N THR A 181 8.04 -16.77 19.00
CA THR A 181 8.45 -16.56 17.60
C THR A 181 7.88 -17.68 16.72
N ILE A 182 7.11 -17.29 15.71
CA ILE A 182 6.41 -18.19 14.79
C ILE A 182 7.27 -18.41 13.55
N GLU A 183 7.42 -19.66 13.13
CA GLU A 183 8.05 -20.03 11.86
C GLU A 183 7.01 -20.20 10.75
N TYR A 184 7.26 -19.60 9.59
CA TYR A 184 6.33 -19.57 8.45
C TYR A 184 6.54 -20.69 7.43
N ASP A 185 6.77 -21.92 7.89
CA ASP A 185 7.01 -23.11 7.04
C ASP A 185 8.11 -22.91 5.98
N GLY A 186 9.16 -22.15 6.31
CA GLY A 186 10.25 -21.83 5.37
C GLY A 186 9.93 -20.73 4.35
N ASP A 187 8.73 -20.12 4.38
CA ASP A 187 8.42 -18.97 3.53
C ASP A 187 8.95 -17.65 4.11
N GLU A 188 9.52 -16.81 3.23
CA GLU A 188 9.85 -15.43 3.57
C GLU A 188 8.61 -14.62 3.97
N MET A 189 8.78 -13.76 4.97
CA MET A 189 7.77 -12.78 5.35
C MET A 189 7.83 -11.55 4.43
N PHE A 190 6.72 -11.22 3.80
CA PHE A 190 6.60 -10.09 2.87
C PHE A 190 5.93 -8.86 3.46
N ASP A 191 5.03 -9.03 4.44
CA ASP A 191 4.39 -7.91 5.13
C ASP A 191 3.89 -8.34 6.51
N VAL A 192 3.78 -7.38 7.40
CA VAL A 192 3.19 -7.55 8.73
C VAL A 192 2.34 -6.34 9.06
N ASP A 193 1.20 -6.55 9.71
CA ASP A 193 0.31 -5.45 10.03
C ASP A 193 -0.59 -5.75 11.22
N PHE A 194 -0.78 -4.77 12.10
CA PHE A 194 -1.78 -4.85 13.16
C PHE A 194 -3.18 -4.47 12.65
N HIS A 195 -4.21 -5.09 13.21
CA HIS A 195 -5.57 -4.61 13.02
C HIS A 195 -5.74 -3.19 13.60
N ASP A 196 -6.78 -2.46 13.18
CA ASP A 196 -7.01 -1.05 13.54
C ASP A 196 -7.15 -0.84 15.06
N ASP A 197 -7.60 -1.85 15.81
CA ASP A 197 -7.67 -1.84 17.28
C ASP A 197 -6.52 -2.59 17.97
N ALA A 198 -5.55 -3.09 17.18
CA ALA A 198 -4.41 -3.88 17.60
C ALA A 198 -4.73 -5.18 18.37
N THR A 199 -5.97 -5.69 18.30
CA THR A 199 -6.36 -6.99 18.90
C THR A 199 -5.87 -8.20 18.09
N MET A 200 -5.58 -7.97 16.81
CA MET A 200 -5.04 -8.97 15.89
C MET A 200 -3.78 -8.45 15.20
N VAL A 201 -2.91 -9.38 14.84
CA VAL A 201 -1.74 -9.14 14.01
C VAL A 201 -1.76 -10.11 12.83
N LEU A 202 -1.42 -9.59 11.67
CA LEU A 202 -1.31 -10.32 10.42
C LEU A 202 0.15 -10.43 10.03
N GLY A 203 0.54 -11.60 9.53
CA GLY A 203 1.76 -11.77 8.76
C GLY A 203 1.46 -12.39 7.40
N ALA A 204 2.18 -11.94 6.38
CA ALA A 204 1.99 -12.35 4.99
C ALA A 204 3.25 -13.03 4.44
N SER A 205 3.10 -14.23 3.90
CA SER A 205 4.11 -14.90 3.08
C SER A 205 3.69 -14.91 1.60
N ALA A 206 4.48 -15.54 0.73
CA ALA A 206 4.08 -15.73 -0.67
C ALA A 206 2.81 -16.59 -0.83
N ASN A 207 2.61 -17.57 0.05
CA ASN A 207 1.60 -18.61 -0.10
C ASN A 207 0.37 -18.38 0.78
N LYS A 208 0.55 -17.83 1.98
CA LYS A 208 -0.51 -17.68 2.98
C LYS A 208 -0.43 -16.36 3.75
N LEU A 209 -1.57 -15.94 4.24
CA LEU A 209 -1.68 -14.95 5.32
C LEU A 209 -2.11 -15.68 6.58
N CYS A 210 -1.50 -15.35 7.70
CA CYS A 210 -1.91 -15.87 8.99
C CYS A 210 -2.26 -14.71 9.91
N ILE A 211 -3.32 -14.89 10.69
CA ILE A 211 -3.82 -13.89 11.63
C ILE A 211 -3.79 -14.48 13.04
N TRP A 212 -3.19 -13.77 13.98
CA TRP A 212 -3.08 -14.17 15.39
C TRP A 212 -3.71 -13.13 16.30
N PRO A 213 -4.16 -13.54 17.51
CA PRO A 213 -4.49 -12.57 18.54
C PRO A 213 -3.19 -11.94 19.05
N THR A 214 -3.24 -10.68 19.47
CA THR A 214 -2.10 -10.02 20.13
C THR A 214 -2.08 -10.24 21.64
N GLN A 215 -3.16 -10.78 22.20
CA GLN A 215 -3.27 -11.15 23.60
C GLN A 215 -3.55 -12.65 23.66
N VAL A 216 -2.61 -13.39 24.24
CA VAL A 216 -2.72 -14.82 24.49
C VAL A 216 -2.70 -15.03 26.00
N PRO A 217 -3.70 -15.71 26.57
CA PRO A 217 -3.67 -16.12 27.98
C PRO A 217 -2.39 -16.92 28.29
N GLU A 218 -1.76 -16.68 29.45
CA GLU A 218 -0.48 -17.30 29.84
C GLU A 218 -0.51 -18.84 29.80
N ASP A 219 -1.69 -19.44 29.99
CA ASP A 219 -1.93 -20.88 29.98
C ASP A 219 -2.02 -21.52 28.57
N LYS A 220 -1.99 -20.71 27.50
CA LYS A 220 -2.15 -21.17 26.11
C LYS A 220 -0.94 -20.87 25.21
N PHE A 221 0.24 -20.78 25.80
CA PHE A 221 1.44 -20.35 25.09
C PHE A 221 1.91 -21.32 23.97
N GLU A 222 1.53 -22.60 23.96
CA GLU A 222 2.07 -23.57 23.00
C GLU A 222 1.08 -24.71 22.63
N PRO A 223 0.92 -25.04 21.32
CA PRO A 223 1.31 -24.25 20.14
C PRO A 223 0.25 -23.18 19.83
N LEU A 224 0.69 -21.94 19.62
CA LEU A 224 -0.20 -20.82 19.26
C LEU A 224 -0.76 -21.02 17.84
N SER A 225 -2.04 -21.42 17.75
CA SER A 225 -2.73 -21.53 16.48
C SER A 225 -3.17 -20.16 15.94
N ALA A 226 -3.09 -20.00 14.61
CA ALA A 226 -3.64 -18.82 13.95
C ALA A 226 -5.18 -18.81 14.12
N LEU A 227 -5.75 -17.64 14.36
CA LEU A 227 -7.21 -17.41 14.31
C LEU A 227 -7.75 -17.71 12.91
N GLN A 228 -6.95 -17.38 11.89
CA GLN A 228 -7.28 -17.63 10.51
C GLN A 228 -6.02 -17.80 9.66
N VAL A 229 -6.11 -18.69 8.67
CA VAL A 229 -5.14 -18.84 7.59
C VAL A 229 -5.85 -18.60 6.26
N ILE A 230 -5.36 -17.62 5.48
CA ILE A 230 -5.89 -17.29 4.16
C ILE A 230 -4.88 -17.74 3.12
N GLU A 231 -5.26 -18.74 2.33
CA GLU A 231 -4.46 -19.21 1.20
C GLU A 231 -4.50 -18.21 0.03
N ARG A 232 -3.46 -18.25 -0.80
CA ARG A 232 -3.36 -17.46 -2.03
C ARG A 232 -4.64 -17.54 -2.89
N PRO A 233 -5.17 -16.40 -3.36
CA PRO A 233 -6.38 -16.41 -4.15
C PRO A 233 -6.10 -16.86 -5.59
N THR A 234 -7.10 -17.49 -6.22
CA THR A 234 -7.04 -17.80 -7.65
C THR A 234 -7.65 -16.65 -8.47
N VAL A 235 -6.94 -15.52 -8.54
CA VAL A 235 -7.40 -14.32 -9.29
C VAL A 235 -7.03 -14.34 -10.78
N ALA A 236 -6.12 -15.23 -11.17
CA ALA A 236 -5.67 -15.41 -12.55
C ALA A 236 -5.63 -16.91 -12.91
N PRO A 237 -6.68 -17.47 -13.56
CA PRO A 237 -6.84 -18.92 -13.73
C PRO A 237 -5.67 -19.66 -14.38
N HIS A 238 -4.94 -18.99 -15.29
CA HIS A 238 -3.81 -19.57 -16.03
C HIS A 238 -2.43 -19.18 -15.48
N SER A 239 -2.39 -18.59 -14.28
CA SER A 239 -1.16 -18.13 -13.63
C SER A 239 -1.05 -18.69 -12.22
N SER A 240 0.17 -18.84 -11.71
CA SER A 240 0.37 -18.91 -10.26
C SER A 240 0.16 -17.51 -9.68
N CYS A 241 -0.42 -17.45 -8.49
CA CYS A 241 -0.64 -16.22 -7.74
C CYS A 241 0.11 -16.32 -6.42
N THR A 242 0.81 -15.26 -6.03
CA THR A 242 1.47 -15.16 -4.72
C THR A 242 1.08 -13.84 -4.08
N PHE A 243 0.89 -13.84 -2.77
CA PHE A 243 0.83 -12.57 -2.05
C PHE A 243 2.19 -11.87 -2.12
N ARG A 244 2.16 -10.54 -2.00
CA ARG A 244 3.34 -9.68 -1.90
C ARG A 244 3.22 -8.68 -0.77
N ALA A 245 2.01 -8.30 -0.40
CA ALA A 245 1.75 -7.44 0.73
C ALA A 245 0.33 -7.72 1.23
N ALA A 246 0.11 -7.47 2.52
CA ALA A 246 -1.21 -7.53 3.11
C ALA A 246 -1.29 -6.58 4.31
N LYS A 247 -2.31 -5.74 4.33
CA LYS A 247 -2.57 -4.78 5.41
C LYS A 247 -4.03 -4.83 5.78
N PHE A 248 -4.32 -4.73 7.07
CA PHE A 248 -5.68 -4.46 7.52
C PHE A 248 -6.13 -3.09 6.98
N GLY A 249 -7.44 -2.90 6.86
CA GLY A 249 -7.99 -1.56 6.65
C GLY A 249 -7.80 -0.67 7.88
N ARG A 250 -8.17 0.60 7.75
CA ARG A 250 -8.13 1.58 8.84
C ARG A 250 -9.47 2.28 8.96
N LYS A 251 -9.90 2.63 10.17
CA LYS A 251 -11.10 3.45 10.43
C LYS A 251 -12.31 2.98 9.62
N LEU A 252 -12.68 3.71 8.55
CA LEU A 252 -13.85 3.43 7.70
C LEU A 252 -13.75 2.08 6.96
N THR A 253 -12.54 1.58 6.74
CA THR A 253 -12.28 0.31 6.04
C THR A 253 -11.76 -0.78 6.97
N LYS A 254 -11.82 -0.61 8.30
CA LYS A 254 -11.26 -1.54 9.29
C LYS A 254 -11.74 -3.00 9.13
N ASP A 255 -12.95 -3.20 8.62
CA ASP A 255 -13.52 -4.53 8.34
C ASP A 255 -12.97 -5.18 7.04
N HIS A 256 -11.91 -4.62 6.45
CA HIS A 256 -11.25 -5.14 5.26
C HIS A 256 -9.81 -5.57 5.50
N ILE A 257 -9.33 -6.47 4.66
CA ILE A 257 -7.89 -6.69 4.42
C ILE A 257 -7.60 -6.36 2.96
N TYR A 258 -6.54 -5.61 2.73
CA TYR A 258 -6.04 -5.27 1.41
C TYR A 258 -4.80 -6.08 1.12
N THR A 259 -4.79 -6.79 -0.01
CA THR A 259 -3.65 -7.62 -0.40
C THR A 259 -3.16 -7.25 -1.79
N ILE A 260 -1.85 -7.27 -1.97
CA ILE A 260 -1.21 -7.30 -3.28
C ILE A 260 -0.97 -8.75 -3.68
N VAL A 261 -1.43 -9.09 -4.88
CA VAL A 261 -1.22 -10.41 -5.49
C VAL A 261 -0.46 -10.24 -6.79
N ASN A 262 0.72 -10.84 -6.87
CA ASN A 262 1.52 -10.90 -8.09
C ASN A 262 1.26 -12.23 -8.79
N SER A 263 1.02 -12.20 -10.10
CA SER A 263 0.81 -13.41 -10.90
C SER A 263 1.95 -13.68 -11.86
N THR A 264 2.28 -14.96 -11.99
CA THR A 264 3.26 -15.47 -12.96
C THR A 264 2.60 -16.50 -13.86
N PRO A 265 2.64 -16.34 -15.19
CA PRO A 265 2.07 -17.32 -16.10
C PRO A 265 2.71 -18.70 -15.90
N LYS A 266 1.89 -19.76 -15.84
CA LYS A 266 2.39 -21.14 -15.66
C LYS A 266 3.17 -21.65 -16.87
N VAL A 267 2.80 -21.19 -18.06
CA VAL A 267 3.46 -21.56 -19.33
C VAL A 267 4.06 -20.30 -19.95
N ARG A 268 5.37 -20.34 -20.22
CA ARG A 268 6.07 -19.26 -20.90
C ARG A 268 5.81 -19.34 -22.41
N SER A 269 4.81 -18.61 -22.91
CA SER A 269 4.65 -18.34 -24.35
C SER A 269 5.85 -17.58 -24.95
N ARG A 270 6.19 -17.88 -26.20
CA ARG A 270 7.18 -17.11 -26.99
C ARG A 270 6.57 -15.88 -27.69
N LYS A 271 5.24 -15.71 -27.64
CA LYS A 271 4.55 -14.57 -28.28
C LYS A 271 4.58 -13.35 -27.34
N PRO A 272 4.95 -12.15 -27.84
CA PRO A 272 4.87 -10.90 -27.07
C PRO A 272 3.46 -10.65 -26.54
N GLY A 273 3.32 -10.17 -25.30
CA GLY A 273 2.04 -9.79 -24.67
C GLY A 273 1.16 -10.93 -24.13
N LYS A 274 1.43 -12.19 -24.50
CA LYS A 274 0.61 -13.35 -24.06
C LYS A 274 0.97 -13.87 -22.65
N ASN A 275 2.11 -13.44 -22.09
CA ASN A 275 2.61 -13.84 -20.77
C ASN A 275 2.73 -12.67 -19.79
N ASP A 276 1.97 -11.61 -19.99
CA ASP A 276 2.21 -10.44 -19.15
C ASP A 276 1.86 -10.81 -17.71
N LYS A 277 2.88 -10.74 -16.85
CA LYS A 277 2.71 -10.81 -15.40
C LYS A 277 1.64 -9.78 -15.05
N LYS A 278 0.68 -10.15 -14.22
CA LYS A 278 -0.32 -9.19 -13.75
C LYS A 278 -0.23 -9.07 -12.26
N SER A 279 -0.44 -7.87 -11.78
CA SER A 279 -0.54 -7.64 -10.35
C SER A 279 -1.85 -7.00 -10.00
N PHE A 280 -2.36 -7.42 -8.86
CA PHE A 280 -3.70 -7.13 -8.43
C PHE A 280 -3.69 -6.53 -7.02
N VAL A 281 -4.60 -5.59 -6.80
CA VAL A 281 -5.05 -5.22 -5.45
C VAL A 281 -6.37 -5.96 -5.21
N SER A 282 -6.44 -6.65 -4.09
CA SER A 282 -7.61 -7.42 -3.67
C SER A 282 -8.09 -6.94 -2.30
N VAL A 283 -9.41 -6.95 -2.11
CA VAL A 283 -10.10 -6.61 -0.87
C VAL A 283 -10.78 -7.85 -0.34
N TRP A 284 -10.52 -8.16 0.92
CA TRP A 284 -11.12 -9.26 1.66
C TRP A 284 -11.99 -8.71 2.78
N ASP A 285 -13.01 -9.46 3.15
CA ASP A 285 -13.74 -9.24 4.39
C ASP A 285 -12.90 -9.73 5.58
N ALA A 286 -12.69 -8.90 6.60
CA ALA A 286 -11.90 -9.28 7.78
C ALA A 286 -12.71 -10.05 8.85
N LYS A 287 -14.03 -10.20 8.67
CA LYS A 287 -14.92 -10.98 9.56
C LYS A 287 -15.24 -12.34 8.96
N GLU A 288 -15.56 -12.37 7.67
CA GLU A 288 -15.85 -13.59 6.92
C GLU A 288 -14.62 -14.22 6.26
N TRP A 289 -13.52 -13.48 6.17
CA TRP A 289 -12.26 -13.91 5.53
C TRP A 289 -12.39 -14.26 4.05
N LYS A 290 -13.37 -13.65 3.36
CA LYS A 290 -13.68 -13.92 1.95
C LYS A 290 -13.21 -12.80 1.05
N LEU A 291 -12.71 -13.19 -0.14
CA LEU A 291 -12.35 -12.26 -1.20
C LEU A 291 -13.61 -11.55 -1.72
N LYS A 292 -13.68 -10.23 -1.56
CA LYS A 292 -14.81 -9.40 -2.04
C LYS A 292 -14.57 -8.86 -3.44
N LYS A 293 -13.38 -8.31 -3.68
CA LYS A 293 -13.09 -7.54 -4.89
C LYS A 293 -11.64 -7.67 -5.27
N THR A 294 -11.35 -7.70 -6.57
CA THR A 294 -10.00 -7.64 -7.11
C THR A 294 -9.93 -6.66 -8.28
N ARG A 295 -8.80 -5.98 -8.44
CA ARG A 295 -8.51 -5.13 -9.58
C ARG A 295 -7.06 -5.31 -10.05
N THR A 296 -6.86 -5.43 -11.36
CA THR A 296 -5.53 -5.34 -11.98
C THR A 296 -5.00 -3.91 -11.91
N VAL A 297 -3.78 -3.74 -11.40
CA VAL A 297 -3.15 -2.43 -11.17
C VAL A 297 -1.84 -2.24 -11.93
N SER A 298 -1.17 -3.33 -12.32
CA SER A 298 0.04 -3.28 -13.14
C SER A 298 0.21 -4.58 -13.97
N MET A 299 1.00 -4.47 -15.03
CA MET A 299 1.49 -5.58 -15.87
C MET A 299 2.90 -6.05 -15.45
N LYS A 300 3.37 -5.63 -14.29
CA LYS A 300 4.61 -6.06 -13.64
C LYS A 300 4.37 -6.26 -12.14
N PRO A 301 5.24 -7.03 -11.47
CA PRO A 301 5.16 -7.21 -10.02
C PRO A 301 5.09 -5.87 -9.28
N ILE A 302 4.12 -5.76 -8.37
CA ILE A 302 4.14 -4.72 -7.34
C ILE A 302 5.25 -5.07 -6.34
N THR A 303 5.96 -4.05 -5.87
CA THR A 303 7.13 -4.18 -5.00
C THR A 303 6.95 -3.46 -3.67
N ALA A 304 6.17 -2.37 -3.62
CA ALA A 304 5.85 -1.64 -2.40
C ALA A 304 4.34 -1.39 -2.30
N PHE A 305 3.81 -1.34 -1.08
CA PHE A 305 2.39 -1.16 -0.82
C PHE A 305 2.16 -0.49 0.53
N ASP A 306 1.22 0.46 0.57
CA ASP A 306 0.81 1.10 1.81
C ASP A 306 -0.67 1.54 1.78
N ILE A 307 -1.23 1.80 2.96
CA ILE A 307 -2.59 2.31 3.18
C ILE A 307 -2.55 3.61 3.97
N SER A 308 -3.34 4.60 3.56
CA SER A 308 -3.43 5.87 4.30
C SER A 308 -3.95 5.66 5.72
N SER A 309 -3.57 6.53 6.66
CA SER A 309 -3.95 6.43 8.08
C SER A 309 -5.47 6.49 8.31
N ASP A 310 -6.21 7.10 7.38
CA ASP A 310 -7.67 7.17 7.39
C ASP A 310 -8.36 5.98 6.69
N GLY A 311 -7.57 5.12 6.05
CA GLY A 311 -8.02 3.91 5.37
C GLY A 311 -8.73 4.17 4.04
N THR A 312 -8.70 5.40 3.52
CA THR A 312 -9.45 5.78 2.33
C THR A 312 -8.69 5.61 1.02
N MET A 313 -7.35 5.51 1.09
CA MET A 313 -6.47 5.39 -0.06
C MET A 313 -5.47 4.25 0.09
N LEU A 314 -5.11 3.65 -1.04
CA LEU A 314 -4.07 2.63 -1.15
C LEU A 314 -3.01 3.16 -2.11
N ALA A 315 -1.73 2.92 -1.83
CA ALA A 315 -0.64 3.27 -2.72
C ALA A 315 0.20 2.04 -3.03
N TYR A 316 0.75 1.99 -4.24
CA TYR A 316 1.59 0.89 -4.69
C TYR A 316 2.73 1.39 -5.56
N GLY A 317 3.87 0.73 -5.43
CA GLY A 317 5.03 0.87 -6.32
C GLY A 317 5.23 -0.40 -7.14
N SER A 318 5.59 -0.25 -8.41
CA SER A 318 5.70 -1.37 -9.36
C SER A 318 7.11 -1.52 -9.91
N SER A 319 7.46 -2.75 -10.28
CA SER A 319 8.71 -3.03 -10.98
C SER A 319 8.71 -2.55 -12.45
N ASP A 320 7.60 -1.99 -12.95
CA ASP A 320 7.56 -1.20 -14.19
C ASP A 320 7.96 0.27 -13.97
N LEU A 321 8.48 0.60 -12.78
CA LEU A 321 8.91 1.95 -12.39
C LEU A 321 7.76 2.93 -12.14
N SER A 322 6.51 2.47 -12.14
CA SER A 322 5.35 3.30 -11.84
C SER A 322 4.98 3.31 -10.36
N VAL A 323 4.34 4.39 -9.95
CA VAL A 323 3.69 4.54 -8.64
C VAL A 323 2.23 4.88 -8.87
N GLY A 324 1.33 4.21 -8.15
CA GLY A 324 -0.11 4.44 -8.25
C GLY A 324 -0.76 4.66 -6.88
N VAL A 325 -1.83 5.45 -6.88
CA VAL A 325 -2.70 5.67 -5.73
C VAL A 325 -4.14 5.32 -6.14
N LEU A 326 -4.84 4.57 -5.31
CA LEU A 326 -6.19 4.09 -5.52
C LEU A 326 -7.11 4.53 -4.38
N ASP A 327 -8.38 4.67 -4.69
CA ASP A 327 -9.45 4.74 -3.71
C ASP A 327 -9.66 3.35 -3.07
N ALA A 328 -9.56 3.24 -1.74
CA ALA A 328 -9.59 1.96 -1.04
C ALA A 328 -10.96 1.24 -1.08
N GLN A 329 -12.07 1.98 -1.27
CA GLN A 329 -13.41 1.40 -1.31
C GLN A 329 -13.75 0.87 -2.71
N THR A 330 -13.38 1.64 -3.74
CA THR A 330 -13.76 1.37 -5.13
C THR A 330 -12.63 0.73 -5.93
N LEU A 331 -11.40 0.74 -5.42
CA LEU A 331 -10.16 0.42 -6.13
C LEU A 331 -9.98 1.25 -7.41
N ARG A 332 -10.59 2.43 -7.53
CA ARG A 332 -10.40 3.28 -8.72
C ARG A 332 -9.07 4.03 -8.60
N PRO A 333 -8.29 4.17 -9.69
CA PRO A 333 -7.08 4.98 -9.68
C PRO A 333 -7.44 6.44 -9.41
N ILE A 334 -6.69 7.04 -8.49
CA ILE A 334 -6.70 8.47 -8.18
C ILE A 334 -5.53 9.12 -8.90
N VAL A 335 -4.34 8.55 -8.76
CA VAL A 335 -3.09 9.02 -9.40
C VAL A 335 -2.33 7.83 -9.97
N THR A 336 -1.68 8.03 -11.11
CA THR A 336 -0.70 7.08 -11.66
C THR A 336 0.44 7.87 -12.27
N ILE A 337 1.66 7.62 -11.79
CA ILE A 337 2.88 8.24 -12.28
C ILE A 337 3.68 7.15 -12.97
N LEU A 338 3.82 7.27 -14.28
CA LEU A 338 4.67 6.39 -15.08
C LEU A 338 6.12 6.86 -14.96
N SER A 339 7.07 5.91 -14.96
CA SER A 339 8.50 6.21 -14.86
C SER A 339 8.80 7.18 -13.72
N ALA A 340 8.24 6.90 -12.54
CA ALA A 340 8.48 7.68 -11.33
C ALA A 340 9.96 7.61 -10.91
N HIS A 341 10.61 6.49 -11.24
CA HIS A 341 11.99 6.14 -10.93
C HIS A 341 12.70 5.54 -12.16
N GLY A 342 14.02 5.48 -12.15
CA GLY A 342 14.86 4.73 -13.09
C GLY A 342 15.01 3.25 -12.74
N PHE A 343 14.88 2.88 -11.46
CA PHE A 343 14.85 1.49 -10.95
C PHE A 343 13.56 1.17 -10.19
N PRO A 344 13.24 -0.13 -9.96
CA PRO A 344 12.02 -0.53 -9.27
C PRO A 344 11.85 0.16 -7.91
N VAL A 345 10.61 0.52 -7.60
CA VAL A 345 10.26 1.12 -6.30
C VAL A 345 10.59 0.12 -5.19
N THR A 346 11.39 0.54 -4.22
CA THR A 346 11.84 -0.31 -3.10
C THR A 346 10.98 -0.10 -1.86
N SER A 347 10.53 1.14 -1.65
CA SER A 347 9.75 1.55 -0.49
C SER A 347 8.77 2.65 -0.87
N LEU A 348 7.65 2.70 -0.17
CA LEU A 348 6.59 3.69 -0.36
C LEU A 348 5.84 3.87 0.95
N GLN A 349 5.46 5.11 1.28
CA GLN A 349 4.64 5.38 2.45
C GLN A 349 3.72 6.59 2.26
N PHE A 350 2.54 6.54 2.88
CA PHE A 350 1.71 7.73 3.11
C PHE A 350 2.23 8.55 4.28
N SER A 351 2.08 9.87 4.20
CA SER A 351 2.23 10.73 5.38
C SER A 351 1.09 10.51 6.38
N PRO A 352 1.24 10.91 7.65
CA PRO A 352 0.22 10.69 8.68
C PRO A 352 -1.15 11.29 8.35
N SER A 353 -1.22 12.45 7.68
CA SER A 353 -2.49 13.02 7.18
C SER A 353 -3.07 12.29 5.96
N GLY A 354 -2.24 11.54 5.22
CA GLY A 354 -2.60 10.87 3.97
C GLY A 354 -2.56 11.77 2.72
N HIS A 355 -2.13 13.03 2.85
CA HIS A 355 -2.05 13.97 1.72
C HIS A 355 -0.77 13.83 0.89
N LEU A 356 0.26 13.18 1.42
CA LEU A 356 1.48 12.90 0.69
C LEU A 356 1.72 11.40 0.57
N VAL A 357 2.28 11.00 -0.57
CA VAL A 357 2.95 9.72 -0.74
C VAL A 357 4.40 10.00 -1.11
N VAL A 358 5.32 9.37 -0.41
CA VAL A 358 6.74 9.34 -0.80
C VAL A 358 7.09 7.93 -1.21
N SER A 359 7.87 7.82 -2.28
CA SER A 359 8.41 6.54 -2.78
C SER A 359 9.90 6.68 -3.04
N GLY A 360 10.62 5.59 -2.84
CA GLY A 360 12.07 5.52 -2.94
C GLY A 360 12.51 4.38 -3.84
N SER A 361 13.74 4.46 -4.33
CA SER A 361 14.30 3.49 -5.26
C SER A 361 15.81 3.32 -5.05
N ALA A 362 16.32 2.20 -5.56
CA ALA A 362 17.74 1.91 -5.57
C ALA A 362 18.55 2.77 -6.57
N ASP A 363 17.87 3.60 -7.36
CA ASP A 363 18.49 4.61 -8.23
C ASP A 363 18.81 5.93 -7.51
N ASN A 364 18.72 5.93 -6.18
CA ASN A 364 18.91 7.07 -5.28
C ASN A 364 17.81 8.12 -5.31
N SER A 365 16.77 7.95 -6.13
CA SER A 365 15.71 8.92 -6.23
C SER A 365 14.61 8.67 -5.20
N VAL A 366 14.08 9.77 -4.66
CA VAL A 366 12.80 9.81 -3.99
C VAL A 366 11.79 10.56 -4.86
N ARG A 367 10.54 10.15 -4.79
CA ARG A 367 9.41 10.78 -5.49
C ARG A 367 8.37 11.19 -4.47
N ILE A 368 8.06 12.48 -4.43
CA ILE A 368 7.05 13.09 -3.58
C ILE A 368 5.80 13.29 -4.42
N ILE A 369 4.65 12.86 -3.92
CA ILE A 369 3.35 12.92 -4.61
C ILE A 369 2.34 13.56 -3.67
N HIS A 370 1.81 14.71 -4.07
CA HIS A 370 0.68 15.33 -3.37
C HIS A 370 -0.62 14.71 -3.88
N VAL A 371 -1.32 14.02 -2.99
CA VAL A 371 -2.59 13.38 -3.26
C VAL A 371 -3.70 14.30 -2.78
N PRO A 372 -4.56 14.83 -3.68
CA PRO A 372 -5.62 15.74 -3.28
C PRO A 372 -6.59 15.05 -2.31
N PRO A 373 -7.12 15.77 -1.30
CA PRO A 373 -8.12 15.24 -0.40
C PRO A 373 -9.28 14.63 -1.18
N ARG A 374 -9.80 13.50 -0.71
CA ARG A 374 -10.98 12.86 -1.31
C ARG A 374 -12.14 13.86 -1.27
N ASP A 375 -12.63 14.29 -2.43
CA ASP A 375 -13.85 15.08 -2.52
C ASP A 375 -15.03 14.19 -2.08
N LYS A 376 -15.54 14.45 -0.87
CA LYS A 376 -16.67 13.73 -0.29
C LYS A 376 -17.97 13.92 -1.08
N ARG A 377 -18.03 14.89 -2.01
CA ARG A 377 -19.20 15.12 -2.88
C ARG A 377 -19.40 14.02 -3.93
N GLY A 378 -18.35 13.26 -4.27
CA GLY A 378 -18.43 12.20 -5.29
C GLY A 378 -19.36 11.04 -4.94
N THR A 379 -19.65 10.81 -3.65
CA THR A 379 -20.63 9.80 -3.19
C THR A 379 -22.08 10.29 -3.30
N GLU A 380 -22.33 11.59 -3.17
CA GLU A 380 -23.65 12.20 -3.43
C GLU A 380 -24.02 12.13 -4.92
N GLY A 381 -22.98 12.10 -5.79
CA GLY A 381 -23.06 11.92 -7.23
C GLY A 381 -23.90 10.72 -7.72
N ARG A 382 -23.99 9.66 -6.90
CA ARG A 382 -24.79 8.47 -7.19
C ARG A 382 -26.21 8.59 -6.65
N GLY A 383 -26.39 9.29 -5.53
CA GLY A 383 -27.68 9.54 -4.89
C GLY A 383 -28.60 10.40 -5.76
N TRP A 384 -28.08 11.50 -6.33
CA TRP A 384 -28.91 12.36 -7.20
C TRP A 384 -29.29 11.69 -8.52
N LYS A 385 -28.40 10.85 -9.10
CA LYS A 385 -28.73 10.09 -10.32
C LYS A 385 -29.82 9.06 -10.06
N MET A 386 -29.74 8.35 -8.93
CA MET A 386 -30.80 7.43 -8.50
C MET A 386 -32.09 8.18 -8.16
N GLY A 387 -32.00 9.33 -7.50
CA GLY A 387 -33.14 10.21 -7.24
C GLY A 387 -33.82 10.66 -8.53
N LEU A 388 -33.06 11.07 -9.54
CA LEU A 388 -33.58 11.52 -10.84
C LEU A 388 -34.26 10.36 -11.61
N VAL A 389 -33.68 9.15 -11.57
CA VAL A 389 -34.32 7.94 -12.12
C VAL A 389 -35.64 7.63 -11.40
N TRP A 390 -35.66 7.63 -10.07
CA TRP A 390 -36.90 7.42 -9.30
C TRP A 390 -37.96 8.50 -9.58
N THR A 391 -37.53 9.75 -9.75
CA THR A 391 -38.43 10.86 -10.08
C THR A 391 -39.08 10.63 -11.45
N LEU A 392 -38.30 10.21 -12.45
CA LEU A 392 -38.81 9.88 -13.79
C LEU A 392 -39.74 8.66 -13.78
N VAL A 393 -39.45 7.63 -12.98
CA VAL A 393 -40.31 6.44 -12.82
C VAL A 393 -41.67 6.84 -12.21
N VAL A 394 -41.66 7.66 -11.15
CA VAL A 394 -42.89 8.15 -10.51
C VAL A 394 -43.71 9.02 -11.48
N LEU A 395 -43.05 9.90 -12.25
CA LEU A 395 -43.71 10.70 -13.28
C LEU A 395 -44.32 9.84 -14.39
N GLY A 396 -43.60 8.82 -14.85
CA GLY A 396 -44.11 7.86 -15.85
C GLY A 396 -45.32 7.08 -15.34
N LEU A 397 -45.29 6.63 -14.07
CA LEU A 397 -46.43 5.99 -13.40
C LEU A 397 -47.63 6.93 -13.26
N ALA A 398 -47.40 8.19 -12.90
CA ALA A 398 -48.47 9.17 -12.79
C ALA A 398 -49.14 9.45 -14.15
N ILE A 399 -48.35 9.59 -15.22
CA ILE A 399 -48.87 9.76 -16.59
C ILE A 399 -49.61 8.51 -17.04
N TRP A 400 -49.11 7.31 -16.73
CA TRP A 400 -49.77 6.06 -17.06
C TRP A 400 -51.12 5.91 -16.33
N ILE A 401 -51.17 6.23 -15.03
CA ILE A 401 -52.41 6.24 -14.25
C ILE A 401 -53.41 7.25 -14.83
N GLN A 402 -52.95 8.46 -15.21
CA GLN A 402 -53.80 9.43 -15.89
C GLN A 402 -54.31 8.92 -17.25
N GLY A 403 -53.46 8.29 -18.06
CA GLY A 403 -53.86 7.68 -19.34
C GLY A 403 -54.88 6.55 -19.18
N VAL A 404 -54.79 5.76 -18.11
CA VAL A 404 -55.75 4.70 -17.80
C VAL A 404 -57.07 5.25 -17.24
N TRP A 405 -57.03 6.31 -16.43
CA TRP A 405 -58.23 6.93 -15.85
C TRP A 405 -58.99 7.83 -16.83
N PHE A 406 -58.29 8.55 -17.71
CA PHE A 406 -58.91 9.43 -18.70
C PHE A 406 -59.11 8.74 -20.07
N GLY A 407 -58.50 7.58 -20.30
CA GLY A 407 -58.63 6.82 -21.55
C GLY A 407 -59.89 5.95 -21.67
N GLN A 408 -60.80 5.96 -20.68
CA GLN A 408 -62.07 5.21 -20.72
C GLN A 408 -63.32 6.05 -21.01
N GLY A 409 -63.19 7.34 -21.34
CA GLY A 409 -64.32 8.20 -21.71
C GLY A 409 -64.28 8.59 -23.19
N GLY A 410 -64.59 7.68 -24.11
CA GLY A 410 -64.46 8.03 -25.53
C GLY A 410 -64.94 7.06 -26.60
N GLU A 411 -65.95 6.22 -26.37
CA GLU A 411 -66.73 5.63 -27.47
C GLU A 411 -68.21 5.57 -27.08
N GLY A 412 -69.00 6.44 -27.69
CA GLY A 412 -70.44 6.56 -27.48
C GLY A 412 -71.06 7.49 -28.52
N GLY A 413 -70.91 7.14 -29.79
CA GLY A 413 -71.54 7.85 -30.90
C GLY A 413 -73.02 7.48 -31.04
N GLY A 414 -73.88 8.50 -30.89
CA GLY A 414 -75.03 8.78 -31.75
C GLY A 414 -76.31 7.95 -31.58
N GLY A 415 -77.41 8.63 -31.22
CA GLY A 415 -78.76 8.18 -31.57
C GLY A 415 -79.89 8.61 -30.62
N GLU A 416 -80.42 9.82 -30.89
CA GLU A 416 -81.81 10.29 -30.78
C GLU A 416 -82.72 9.95 -29.57
N GLY A 417 -83.38 10.97 -29.05
CA GLY A 417 -84.58 10.83 -28.20
C GLY A 417 -84.97 12.13 -27.48
N GLU A 418 -85.95 12.85 -28.05
CA GLU A 418 -86.61 14.01 -27.46
C GLU A 418 -87.31 13.70 -26.11
N GLY A 419 -87.45 14.72 -25.25
CA GLY A 419 -88.50 14.71 -24.23
C GLY A 419 -88.18 15.40 -22.91
N GLY A 420 -88.45 16.71 -22.85
CA GLY A 420 -89.08 17.44 -21.74
C GLY A 420 -88.70 17.20 -20.26
N GLY A 421 -88.30 18.29 -19.61
CA GLY A 421 -88.85 18.65 -18.30
C GLY A 421 -87.91 18.58 -17.09
N GLY A 422 -87.48 19.77 -16.64
CA GLY A 422 -87.40 20.18 -15.22
C GLY A 422 -86.44 19.43 -14.28
N GLY A 423 -85.46 20.16 -13.73
CA GLY A 423 -84.79 19.73 -12.50
C GLY A 423 -83.35 20.21 -12.39
N HIS A 424 -83.14 21.25 -11.59
CA HIS A 424 -81.85 21.82 -11.24
C HIS A 424 -81.12 20.93 -10.22
N VAL A 425 -80.14 20.11 -10.62
CA VAL A 425 -79.13 19.53 -9.69
C VAL A 425 -77.90 19.04 -10.48
N GLY A 426 -76.69 19.35 -10.00
CA GLY A 426 -75.50 18.53 -10.30
C GLY A 426 -74.35 19.18 -11.07
N LEU A 427 -73.85 20.33 -10.64
CA LEU A 427 -72.51 20.81 -11.00
C LEU A 427 -71.66 21.01 -9.73
N GLU A 428 -71.45 19.95 -8.95
CA GLU A 428 -70.51 19.96 -7.81
C GLU A 428 -69.56 18.74 -7.79
N GLY A 429 -69.77 17.73 -8.64
CA GLY A 429 -68.98 16.48 -8.62
C GLY A 429 -67.65 16.53 -9.36
N ASP A 430 -67.59 17.19 -10.52
CA ASP A 430 -66.38 17.19 -11.37
C ASP A 430 -65.35 18.24 -10.96
N GLU A 431 -65.80 19.37 -10.40
CA GLU A 431 -64.89 20.39 -9.87
C GLU A 431 -64.21 19.93 -8.57
N MET A 432 -64.90 19.12 -7.75
CA MET A 432 -64.30 18.50 -6.55
C MET A 432 -63.27 17.42 -6.89
N ARG A 433 -63.46 16.63 -7.96
CA ARG A 433 -62.50 15.60 -8.38
C ARG A 433 -61.21 16.18 -8.97
N SER A 434 -61.32 17.26 -9.73
CA SER A 434 -60.16 18.02 -10.25
C SER A 434 -59.34 18.65 -9.10
N ARG A 435 -60.03 19.27 -8.12
CA ARG A 435 -59.38 19.92 -6.98
C ARG A 435 -58.76 18.91 -6.00
N ALA A 436 -59.39 17.76 -5.78
CA ALA A 436 -58.82 16.68 -4.94
C ALA A 436 -57.54 16.07 -5.55
N GLY A 437 -57.50 15.88 -6.87
CA GLY A 437 -56.29 15.38 -7.56
C GLY A 437 -55.11 16.34 -7.48
N VAL A 438 -55.35 17.65 -7.59
CA VAL A 438 -54.32 18.69 -7.45
C VAL A 438 -53.84 18.84 -5.99
N VAL A 439 -54.74 18.69 -5.02
CA VAL A 439 -54.39 18.75 -3.58
C VAL A 439 -53.54 17.54 -3.16
N ILE A 440 -53.84 16.34 -3.65
CA ILE A 440 -53.03 15.13 -3.38
C ILE A 440 -51.62 15.28 -4.01
N LEU A 441 -51.52 15.87 -5.21
CA LEU A 441 -50.25 16.14 -5.87
C LEU A 441 -49.40 17.18 -5.10
N CYS A 442 -50.01 18.24 -4.58
CA CYS A 442 -49.34 19.23 -3.72
C CYS A 442 -48.87 18.62 -2.39
N CYS A 443 -49.67 17.76 -1.75
CA CYS A 443 -49.29 17.11 -0.49
C CYS A 443 -48.13 16.13 -0.66
N ILE A 444 -48.04 15.40 -1.78
CA ILE A 444 -46.91 14.49 -2.06
C ILE A 444 -45.62 15.29 -2.33
N VAL A 445 -45.70 16.41 -3.04
CA VAL A 445 -44.54 17.29 -3.30
C VAL A 445 -44.06 17.98 -2.01
N PHE A 446 -44.97 18.41 -1.13
CA PHE A 446 -44.62 19.06 0.14
C PHE A 446 -44.17 18.10 1.25
N HIS A 447 -44.65 16.85 1.30
CA HIS A 447 -44.18 15.87 2.31
C HIS A 447 -42.86 15.16 1.94
N PHE A 448 -42.47 15.12 0.66
CA PHE A 448 -41.17 14.59 0.26
C PHE A 448 -40.03 15.63 0.19
N PHE A 449 -40.33 16.91 0.42
CA PHE A 449 -39.35 18.00 0.53
C PHE A 449 -39.28 18.63 1.93
N PRO A 450 -38.67 17.93 2.91
CA PRO A 450 -38.01 18.68 3.99
C PRO A 450 -36.65 18.09 4.36
N VAL A 451 -35.63 18.24 3.51
CA VAL A 451 -34.20 18.11 3.94
C VAL A 451 -33.25 19.13 3.28
N LEU A 452 -33.73 20.10 2.49
CA LEU A 452 -32.83 21.03 1.78
C LEU A 452 -32.90 22.51 2.18
N HIS A 453 -33.72 22.91 3.15
CA HIS A 453 -33.98 24.34 3.39
C HIS A 453 -33.65 24.86 4.79
N GLN A 454 -32.64 24.28 5.47
CA GLN A 454 -32.22 24.77 6.80
C GLN A 454 -30.70 24.89 7.03
N LYS A 455 -29.86 24.90 5.98
CA LYS A 455 -28.39 25.11 6.13
C LYS A 455 -27.75 26.07 5.12
N VAL A 456 -28.52 27.02 4.61
CA VAL A 456 -27.97 28.18 3.90
C VAL A 456 -28.63 29.40 4.51
N LEU A 457 -27.98 30.00 5.51
CA LEU A 457 -28.10 31.40 5.93
C LEU A 457 -27.39 31.55 7.29
N TYR A 458 -26.13 31.98 7.25
CA TYR A 458 -25.50 32.97 8.15
C TYR A 458 -24.06 33.23 7.66
N PRO A 459 -23.47 34.40 7.95
CA PRO A 459 -23.17 35.36 6.90
C PRO A 459 -21.68 35.52 6.65
N ILE A 460 -21.38 36.05 5.47
CA ILE A 460 -20.08 36.57 5.08
C ILE A 460 -19.69 37.67 6.09
N GLN A 461 -18.71 37.39 6.95
CA GLN A 461 -18.01 38.44 7.67
C GLN A 461 -16.93 39.02 6.76
N VAL A 462 -17.12 40.31 6.50
CA VAL A 462 -16.32 41.21 5.69
C VAL A 462 -14.88 41.27 6.23
N MET A 463 -13.90 40.88 5.41
CA MET A 463 -12.52 41.34 5.57
C MET A 463 -12.48 42.84 5.26
N SER A 464 -12.29 43.65 6.28
CA SER A 464 -11.81 45.02 6.13
C SER A 464 -10.29 45.04 6.33
N SER A 465 -9.56 45.44 5.30
CA SER A 465 -8.18 45.90 5.42
C SER A 465 -8.09 47.19 4.58
N PRO A 466 -7.62 48.31 5.15
CA PRO A 466 -7.63 49.59 4.46
C PRO A 466 -6.46 49.70 3.46
N PRO A 467 -6.59 50.56 2.43
CA PRO A 467 -5.55 50.78 1.41
C PRO A 467 -4.61 51.93 1.79
N ASN A 468 -3.46 51.99 1.09
CA ASN A 468 -2.52 53.11 0.84
C ASN A 468 -1.06 52.61 1.02
N LEU A 469 -0.06 52.95 0.20
CA LEU A 469 0.07 53.88 -0.92
C LEU A 469 1.36 53.53 -1.71
N LEU A 470 1.47 54.15 -2.88
CA LEU A 470 2.43 54.06 -3.99
C LEU A 470 3.94 54.14 -3.69
N ALA A 471 4.70 53.60 -4.67
CA ALA A 471 5.98 54.07 -5.28
C ALA A 471 6.99 52.91 -5.41
N GLY A 472 7.69 52.63 -6.50
CA GLY A 472 7.83 53.24 -7.82
C GLY A 472 8.78 52.35 -8.66
N TYR A 473 8.61 52.36 -9.98
CA TYR A 473 9.54 51.85 -11.00
C TYR A 473 10.86 52.68 -10.99
N PRO A 474 12.02 52.16 -11.48
CA PRO A 474 12.33 51.98 -12.91
C PRO A 474 13.00 50.63 -13.24
N ALA A 475 12.64 49.96 -14.33
CA ALA A 475 13.12 50.11 -15.72
C ALA A 475 14.50 49.46 -16.02
N SER A 476 14.43 48.51 -16.96
CA SER A 476 15.40 48.18 -18.02
C SER A 476 16.87 47.87 -17.68
N VAL A 477 17.26 46.61 -17.93
CA VAL A 477 18.49 46.31 -18.68
C VAL A 477 18.20 45.21 -19.71
N LYS A 478 18.38 45.55 -20.99
CA LYS A 478 18.53 44.64 -22.12
C LYS A 478 20.04 44.46 -22.38
N VAL A 479 20.38 43.48 -23.22
CA VAL A 479 21.70 43.12 -23.78
C VAL A 479 22.39 41.99 -22.98
N GLY A 480 22.87 40.90 -23.56
CA GLY A 480 23.08 40.58 -24.97
C GLY A 480 23.18 39.06 -25.18
N GLY A 481 23.07 38.66 -26.44
CA GLY A 481 22.95 37.26 -26.82
C GLY A 481 24.27 36.55 -27.11
N VAL A 482 24.06 35.47 -27.87
CA VAL A 482 25.01 34.63 -28.60
C VAL A 482 25.75 33.59 -27.73
N ARG A 483 25.38 32.31 -27.84
CA ARG A 483 25.95 31.36 -28.82
C ARG A 483 25.24 30.00 -28.72
N HIS A 484 24.66 29.57 -29.82
CA HIS A 484 24.37 28.17 -30.08
C HIS A 484 25.70 27.40 -30.19
N ALA A 485 25.80 26.29 -29.46
CA ALA A 485 26.75 25.24 -29.74
C ALA A 485 25.97 23.92 -29.80
N ASP A 486 25.83 23.41 -31.01
CA ASP A 486 25.50 22.01 -31.27
C ASP A 486 26.62 21.13 -30.69
N LEU A 487 26.26 20.21 -29.80
CA LEU A 487 27.01 18.98 -29.60
C LEU A 487 26.03 17.83 -29.41
N SER A 488 25.92 17.06 -30.48
CA SER A 488 25.43 15.69 -30.51
C SER A 488 26.17 14.83 -29.49
N SER A 489 25.44 14.16 -28.60
CA SER A 489 25.94 12.97 -27.90
C SER A 489 24.86 11.91 -27.81
N SER A 490 25.10 10.83 -28.55
CA SER A 490 24.40 9.53 -28.51
C SER A 490 24.22 8.98 -27.09
N PRO A 491 23.12 8.25 -26.80
CA PRO A 491 22.88 7.67 -25.48
C PRO A 491 23.83 6.49 -25.21
N PRO A 492 24.31 6.28 -23.97
CA PRO A 492 25.07 5.10 -23.62
C PRO A 492 24.16 3.86 -23.52
N LYS A 493 24.75 2.74 -23.91
CA LYS A 493 24.13 1.41 -24.07
C LYS A 493 23.45 0.93 -22.78
N HIS A 494 22.24 0.41 -22.94
CA HIS A 494 21.48 -0.34 -21.94
C HIS A 494 22.33 -1.49 -21.35
N LEU A 495 22.67 -1.38 -20.06
CA LEU A 495 23.09 -2.51 -19.24
C LEU A 495 21.82 -3.17 -18.69
N HIS A 496 21.42 -4.28 -19.32
CA HIS A 496 20.39 -5.17 -18.80
C HIS A 496 20.88 -5.85 -17.52
N PHE A 497 20.46 -5.36 -16.36
CA PHE A 497 20.50 -6.14 -15.12
C PHE A 497 19.25 -7.02 -15.05
N ASN A 498 19.46 -8.34 -15.08
CA ASN A 498 18.42 -9.35 -15.04
C ASN A 498 18.52 -10.04 -13.67
N PRO A 499 17.56 -9.86 -12.73
CA PRO A 499 17.61 -10.56 -11.47
C PRO A 499 17.02 -11.96 -11.66
N SER A 500 17.87 -12.97 -11.77
CA SER A 500 17.47 -14.37 -11.69
C SER A 500 18.47 -15.17 -10.86
N SER A 501 17.99 -15.65 -9.72
CA SER A 501 18.25 -16.97 -9.13
C SER A 501 19.65 -17.56 -9.33
N SER A 502 20.49 -17.48 -8.31
CA SER A 502 21.73 -18.25 -8.21
C SER A 502 21.52 -19.51 -7.36
N THR A 503 21.50 -20.67 -8.01
CA THR A 503 21.95 -21.94 -7.44
C THR A 503 23.30 -22.30 -8.09
N PRO A 504 24.32 -22.75 -7.34
CA PRO A 504 25.65 -23.00 -7.90
C PRO A 504 25.81 -24.46 -8.34
N GLY A 505 26.48 -24.69 -9.46
CA GLY A 505 26.79 -26.05 -9.92
C GLY A 505 27.54 -26.11 -11.25
N GLY A 506 28.78 -25.60 -11.28
CA GLY A 506 29.72 -25.78 -12.39
C GLY A 506 30.83 -26.76 -12.03
N GLY A 507 30.57 -28.06 -12.18
CA GLY A 507 31.57 -29.13 -12.06
C GLY A 507 32.12 -29.51 -13.44
N VAL A 508 33.43 -29.40 -13.59
CA VAL A 508 34.25 -29.70 -14.77
C VAL A 508 34.03 -31.15 -15.27
N LYS A 509 33.57 -31.34 -16.51
CA LYS A 509 33.61 -32.63 -17.20
C LYS A 509 34.98 -32.85 -17.85
N ARG A 510 35.79 -33.74 -17.24
CA ARG A 510 36.81 -34.50 -17.97
C ARG A 510 36.13 -35.67 -18.69
N ARG A 511 36.61 -35.93 -19.90
CA ARG A 511 36.09 -36.87 -20.89
C ARG A 511 36.92 -38.15 -20.81
N THR A 512 36.31 -39.28 -20.48
CA THR A 512 36.77 -40.62 -20.91
C THR A 512 35.56 -41.54 -21.06
N SER A 513 35.65 -42.36 -22.09
CA SER A 513 34.59 -43.08 -22.77
C SER A 513 34.60 -44.58 -22.46
N MET A 514 33.45 -45.22 -22.71
CA MET A 514 33.25 -46.67 -22.90
C MET A 514 33.37 -47.53 -21.62
N SER A 515 32.56 -48.55 -21.34
CA SER A 515 31.55 -49.29 -22.09
C SER A 515 30.74 -50.14 -21.08
N LYS A 516 29.46 -50.36 -21.37
CA LYS A 516 28.60 -51.45 -20.84
C LYS A 516 29.27 -52.84 -21.07
N PRO A 517 28.91 -53.96 -20.37
CA PRO A 517 27.51 -54.40 -20.26
C PRO A 517 27.05 -55.30 -19.08
N CYS A 518 25.72 -55.38 -18.99
CA CYS A 518 24.83 -56.54 -18.75
C CYS A 518 24.85 -57.42 -17.47
N ALA A 519 23.64 -57.51 -16.91
CA ALA A 519 22.82 -58.72 -16.66
C ALA A 519 22.86 -59.45 -15.30
N GLY A 520 21.66 -59.94 -14.92
CA GLY A 520 21.35 -60.93 -13.87
C GLY A 520 20.81 -60.28 -12.58
N ALA A 521 19.51 -60.18 -12.30
CA ALA A 521 18.47 -61.20 -12.07
C ALA A 521 18.61 -62.01 -10.77
N ALA A 522 17.52 -61.98 -9.98
CA ALA A 522 16.98 -62.97 -9.05
C ALA A 522 17.29 -62.89 -7.53
N GLN A 523 16.18 -62.81 -6.79
CA GLN A 523 15.77 -63.56 -5.58
C GLN A 523 16.57 -63.39 -4.27
N GLU A 524 15.97 -62.80 -3.23
CA GLU A 524 15.02 -63.37 -2.22
C GLU A 524 15.73 -64.02 -1.02
N THR A 525 15.06 -63.90 0.13
CA THR A 525 15.31 -64.45 1.48
C THR A 525 16.18 -63.60 2.42
N GLU A 526 15.60 -62.82 3.33
CA GLU A 526 14.88 -63.11 4.59
C GLU A 526 15.78 -63.41 5.80
N GLN A 527 15.44 -62.69 6.88
CA GLN A 527 15.59 -63.01 8.30
C GLN A 527 16.93 -62.76 9.02
N GLY A 528 16.81 -62.04 10.13
CA GLY A 528 17.83 -61.94 11.17
C GLY A 528 17.68 -60.69 12.05
N ALA A 529 16.78 -60.75 13.04
CA ALA A 529 16.58 -59.76 14.10
C ALA A 529 17.90 -59.38 14.82
N LYS A 530 18.17 -58.09 15.10
CA LYS A 530 17.71 -57.31 16.27
C LYS A 530 17.85 -58.06 17.61
N GLU A 531 18.86 -57.68 18.40
CA GLU A 531 18.74 -57.05 19.73
C GLU A 531 20.01 -57.25 20.58
N GLY A 532 20.34 -56.26 21.42
CA GLY A 532 21.16 -56.51 22.61
C GLY A 532 22.27 -55.51 22.93
N GLY A 533 21.90 -54.35 23.47
CA GLY A 533 22.43 -53.79 24.72
C GLY A 533 23.94 -53.69 25.00
N THR A 534 24.41 -52.44 25.07
CA THR A 534 25.20 -51.82 26.17
C THR A 534 26.23 -52.65 26.95
N ARG A 535 27.49 -52.17 26.96
CA ARG A 535 28.23 -51.80 28.18
C ARG A 535 29.53 -51.05 27.86
N ASP A 536 29.76 -50.01 28.63
CA ASP A 536 31.02 -49.27 28.81
C ASP A 536 32.15 -50.18 29.31
N PHE A 537 33.40 -49.93 28.91
CA PHE A 537 34.50 -49.41 29.75
C PHE A 537 35.87 -49.51 29.05
N GLU A 538 36.68 -48.48 29.28
CA GLU A 538 38.15 -48.44 29.32
C GLU A 538 39.02 -48.65 28.07
N GLY A 539 39.91 -47.68 27.83
CA GLY A 539 41.30 -47.99 27.46
C GLY A 539 41.98 -47.10 26.42
N ARG A 540 42.51 -45.97 26.88
CA ARG A 540 43.56 -45.09 26.29
C ARG A 540 43.22 -44.16 25.13
#